data_AF-A0A453JU13-F1
#
_entry.id   AF-A0A453JU13-F1
#
_cell.length_a   1.000
_cell.length_b   1.000
_cell.length_c   1.000
_cell.angle_alpha   90.00
_cell.angle_beta   90.00
_cell.angle_gamma   90.00
#
_symmetry.space_group_name_H-M   'P 1'
#
loop_
_entity.id
_entity.type
_entity.pdbx_description
1 polymer ?
#
loop_
_entity_poly.entity_id
_entity_poly.type
_entity_poly.pdbx_seq_one_letter_code
_entity_poly.pdbx_strand_id
1 'polypeptide(L)'
;HFVGMKPWFCFRDYDCNWNAPELRQFASDEAHARWWTAHDAMPPRLQGFCLLDERQKALLRWDVAEARKANFSDGHWRDRIADPRKSICAGVGVEGCRRREIHGRRVDGNRVTTSYAKLIDNF
;
A
#
# COMPACT_ATOMS: atom_id res chain seq x y z
N HIS A 1 4.54 -17.64 1.28
CA HIS A 1 3.18 -17.32 0.79
C HIS A 1 2.82 -15.95 1.36
N PHE A 2 2.48 -14.97 0.51
CA PHE A 2 1.99 -13.68 1.01
C PHE A 2 0.52 -13.84 1.40
N VAL A 3 0.20 -13.96 2.70
CA VAL A 3 -1.17 -14.23 3.18
C VAL A 3 -1.98 -12.93 3.29
N GLY A 4 -1.49 -11.96 4.05
CA GLY A 4 -2.12 -10.64 4.22
C GLY A 4 -2.12 -9.77 2.96
N MET A 5 -1.93 -8.46 3.15
CA MET A 5 -1.81 -7.51 2.05
C MET A 5 -0.64 -7.87 1.15
N LYS A 6 -0.92 -7.89 -0.16
CA LYS A 6 0.09 -8.24 -1.15
C LYS A 6 1.07 -7.07 -1.33
N PRO A 7 2.37 -7.32 -1.54
CA PRO A 7 3.38 -6.27 -1.63
C PRO A 7 3.07 -5.17 -2.66
N TRP A 8 2.47 -5.52 -3.80
CA TRP A 8 2.10 -4.57 -4.86
C TRP A 8 0.95 -3.62 -4.47
N PHE A 9 0.20 -3.93 -3.41
CA PHE A 9 -0.86 -3.06 -2.88
C PHE A 9 -0.39 -2.08 -1.81
N CYS A 10 0.75 -2.35 -1.18
CA CYS A 10 1.41 -1.43 -0.25
C CYS A 10 2.34 -0.48 -1.01
N PHE A 11 2.97 0.47 -0.30
CA PHE A 11 4.12 1.19 -0.85
C PHE A 11 5.33 0.26 -0.96
N ARG A 12 6.24 0.56 -1.88
CA ARG A 12 7.32 -0.35 -2.26
C ARG A 12 8.26 -0.63 -1.10
N ASP A 13 8.57 0.40 -0.35
CA ASP A 13 9.54 0.42 0.73
C ASP A 13 8.87 0.44 2.11
N TYR A 14 7.60 0.01 2.18
CA TYR A 14 6.82 0.03 3.40
C TYR A 14 5.77 -1.08 3.37
N ASP A 15 5.92 -2.08 4.24
CA ASP A 15 4.93 -3.16 4.35
C ASP A 15 3.68 -2.64 5.10
N CYS A 16 2.59 -2.44 4.35
CA CYS A 16 1.37 -1.88 4.91
C CYS A 16 0.63 -2.83 5.87
N ASN A 17 1.03 -4.10 5.99
CA ASN A 17 0.48 -5.02 6.99
C ASN A 17 0.77 -4.56 8.42
N TRP A 18 1.84 -3.78 8.66
CA TRP A 18 2.15 -3.23 9.98
C TRP A 18 1.11 -2.21 10.49
N ASN A 19 0.36 -1.59 9.59
CA ASN A 19 -0.63 -0.55 9.93
C ASN A 19 -1.95 -1.10 10.50
N ALA A 20 -2.14 -2.41 10.53
CA ALA A 20 -3.34 -3.05 11.05
C ALA A 20 -2.97 -4.17 12.03
N PRO A 21 -3.39 -4.10 13.30
CA PRO A 21 -3.06 -5.11 14.31
C PRO A 21 -3.37 -6.55 13.86
N GLU A 22 -4.48 -6.74 13.15
CA GLU A 22 -4.97 -8.04 12.66
C GLU A 22 -4.07 -8.64 11.57
N LEU A 23 -3.34 -7.79 10.83
CA LEU A 23 -2.45 -8.20 9.74
C LEU A 23 -0.98 -8.28 10.13
N ARG A 24 -0.58 -7.78 11.30
CA ARG A 24 0.82 -7.80 11.76
C ARG A 24 1.44 -9.20 11.76
N GLN A 25 0.65 -10.23 12.04
CA GLN A 25 1.09 -11.63 11.95
C GLN A 25 1.56 -12.05 10.54
N PHE A 26 1.18 -11.30 9.51
CA PHE A 26 1.58 -11.52 8.12
C PHE A 26 2.63 -10.50 7.63
N ALA A 27 3.00 -9.53 8.48
CA ALA A 27 3.95 -8.48 8.11
C ALA A 27 5.39 -9.03 8.11
N SER A 28 6.17 -8.67 7.09
CA SER A 28 7.57 -9.06 6.97
C SER A 28 8.28 -8.18 5.95
N ASP A 29 9.09 -7.25 6.44
CA ASP A 29 9.88 -6.34 5.58
C ASP A 29 10.82 -7.10 4.65
N GLU A 30 11.40 -8.21 5.13
CA GLU A 30 12.24 -9.08 4.31
C GLU A 30 11.45 -9.71 3.15
N ALA A 31 10.27 -10.27 3.42
CA ALA A 31 9.44 -10.86 2.38
C ALA A 31 8.93 -9.80 1.39
N HIS A 32 8.58 -8.61 1.90
CA HIS A 32 8.16 -7.47 1.10
C HIS A 32 9.28 -7.03 0.15
N ALA A 33 10.50 -6.85 0.67
CA ALA A 33 11.68 -6.49 -0.13
C ALA A 33 12.04 -7.55 -1.19
N ARG A 34 11.90 -8.84 -0.86
CA ARG A 34 12.11 -9.94 -1.83
C ARG A 34 11.11 -9.88 -2.99
N TRP A 35 9.85 -9.53 -2.73
CA TRP A 35 8.89 -9.35 -3.81
C TRP A 35 9.30 -8.20 -4.74
N TRP A 36 9.78 -7.09 -4.19
CA TRP A 36 10.22 -5.96 -4.98
C TRP A 36 11.48 -6.25 -5.80
N THR A 37 12.37 -7.10 -5.31
CA THR A 37 13.49 -7.64 -6.10
C THR A 37 12.99 -8.39 -7.33
N ALA A 38 11.97 -9.26 -7.17
CA ALA A 38 11.36 -9.95 -8.29
C ALA A 38 10.67 -8.98 -9.26
N HIS A 39 9.99 -7.95 -8.74
CA HIS A 39 9.38 -6.92 -9.56
C HIS A 39 10.39 -6.14 -10.39
N ASP A 40 11.53 -5.76 -9.80
CA ASP A 40 12.58 -5.03 -10.50
C ASP A 40 13.23 -5.85 -11.62
N ALA A 41 13.22 -7.17 -11.50
CA ALA A 41 13.65 -8.08 -12.56
C ALA A 41 12.60 -8.25 -13.69
N MET A 42 11.35 -7.80 -13.51
CA MET A 42 10.32 -7.91 -14.54
C MET A 42 10.53 -6.90 -15.67
N PRO A 43 10.17 -7.22 -16.93
CA PRO A 43 10.16 -6.26 -18.02
C PRO A 43 9.36 -4.98 -17.68
N PRO A 44 9.81 -3.78 -18.09
CA PRO A 44 9.17 -2.51 -17.72
C PRO A 44 7.66 -2.44 -18.01
N ARG A 45 7.22 -3.08 -19.10
CA ARG A 45 5.79 -3.18 -19.45
C ARG A 45 4.94 -3.88 -18.38
N LEU A 46 5.52 -4.81 -17.63
CA LEU A 46 4.82 -5.55 -16.58
C LEU A 46 4.80 -4.79 -15.26
N GLN A 47 5.86 -4.03 -14.97
CA GLN A 47 5.95 -3.20 -13.77
C GLN A 47 4.81 -2.16 -13.70
N GLY A 48 4.35 -1.66 -14.85
CA GLY A 48 3.22 -0.73 -14.96
C GLY A 48 1.91 -1.26 -14.37
N PHE A 49 1.68 -2.58 -14.34
CA PHE A 49 0.47 -3.17 -13.74
C PHE A 49 0.47 -3.11 -12.20
N CYS A 50 1.62 -2.80 -11.60
CA CYS A 50 1.79 -2.63 -10.16
C CYS A 50 1.74 -1.16 -9.71
N LEU A 51 1.39 -0.23 -10.62
CA LEU A 51 1.11 1.15 -10.23
C LEU A 51 -0.10 1.23 -9.31
N LEU A 52 -0.07 2.19 -8.38
CA LEU A 52 -1.16 2.48 -7.47
C LEU A 52 -2.06 3.55 -8.09
N ASP A 53 -3.38 3.34 -8.04
CA ASP A 53 -4.32 4.42 -8.32
C ASP A 53 -4.39 5.41 -7.14
N GLU A 54 -5.00 6.58 -7.36
CA GLU A 54 -5.05 7.63 -6.33
C GLU A 54 -5.86 7.27 -5.09
N ARG A 55 -6.90 6.43 -5.24
CA ARG A 55 -7.70 5.98 -4.09
C ARG A 55 -6.87 5.07 -3.20
N GLN A 56 -6.05 4.22 -3.81
CA GLN A 56 -5.14 3.34 -3.10
C GLN A 56 -4.07 4.13 -2.35
N LYS A 57 -3.44 5.11 -3.00
CA LYS A 57 -2.45 5.97 -2.33
C LYS A 57 -3.06 6.75 -1.17
N ALA A 58 -4.29 7.26 -1.33
CA ALA A 58 -5.00 7.96 -0.26
C ALA A 58 -5.24 7.06 0.96
N LEU A 59 -5.69 5.82 0.73
CA LEU A 59 -5.88 4.85 1.79
C LEU A 59 -4.57 4.50 2.51
N LEU A 60 -3.49 4.18 1.78
CA LEU A 60 -2.21 3.86 2.42
C LEU A 60 -1.69 4.99 3.30
N ARG A 61 -1.84 6.25 2.86
CA ARG A 61 -1.48 7.42 3.67
C ARG A 61 -2.37 7.56 4.91
N TRP A 62 -3.66 7.26 4.77
CA TRP A 62 -4.60 7.24 5.89
C TRP A 62 -4.22 6.18 6.91
N ASP A 63 -3.94 4.95 6.47
CA ASP A 63 -3.57 3.83 7.36
C ASP A 63 -2.28 4.13 8.15
N VAL A 64 -1.27 4.75 7.50
CA VAL A 64 -0.05 5.22 8.19
C VAL A 64 -0.38 6.30 9.23
N ALA A 65 -1.27 7.24 8.89
CA ALA A 65 -1.66 8.31 9.81
C ALA A 65 -2.43 7.76 11.03
N GLU A 66 -3.30 6.77 10.84
CA GLU A 66 -4.02 6.11 11.93
C GLU A 66 -3.08 5.29 12.82
N ALA A 67 -2.15 4.52 12.23
CA ALA A 67 -1.12 3.79 12.99
C ALA A 67 -0.25 4.75 13.84
N ARG A 68 0.13 5.90 13.26
CA ARG A 68 0.85 6.97 13.97
C ARG A 68 0.03 7.58 15.10
N LYS A 69 -1.25 7.92 14.83
CA LYS A 69 -2.16 8.50 15.83
C LYS A 69 -2.41 7.55 16.99
N ALA A 70 -2.56 6.26 16.69
CA ALA A 70 -2.69 5.20 17.69
C ALA A 70 -1.36 4.87 18.39
N ASN A 71 -0.24 5.48 17.98
CA ASN A 71 1.09 5.28 18.53
C ASN A 71 1.45 3.79 18.66
N PHE A 72 1.27 3.07 17.55
CA PHE A 72 1.56 1.65 17.47
C PHE A 72 2.99 1.34 17.96
N SER A 73 3.08 0.33 18.83
CA SER A 73 4.31 -0.02 19.56
C SER A 73 5.40 -0.65 18.69
N ASP A 74 5.03 -1.20 17.52
CA ASP A 74 5.99 -1.70 16.52
C ASP A 74 6.86 -0.57 15.93
N GLY A 75 6.37 0.68 15.97
CA GLY A 75 7.11 1.86 15.50
C GLY A 75 7.26 1.97 13.98
N HIS A 76 6.73 1.03 13.20
CA HIS A 76 6.94 0.96 11.75
C HIS A 76 6.37 2.18 11.02
N TRP A 77 5.29 2.78 11.55
CA TRP A 77 4.71 4.03 11.06
C TRP A 77 5.68 5.22 10.99
N ARG A 78 6.85 5.13 11.63
CA ARG A 78 7.92 6.15 11.58
C ARG A 78 8.79 6.04 10.34
N ASP A 79 8.74 4.91 9.63
CA ASP A 79 9.62 4.66 8.50
C ASP A 79 9.35 5.61 7.34
N ARG A 80 10.44 5.99 6.67
CA ARG A 80 10.37 6.92 5.55
C ARG A 80 9.86 6.19 4.32
N ILE A 81 8.70 6.61 3.82
CA ILE A 81 8.12 6.10 2.58
C ILE A 81 8.59 6.95 1.38
N ALA A 82 9.52 6.42 0.60
CA ALA A 82 10.13 6.99 -0.60
C ALA A 82 9.64 6.37 -1.92
N ASP A 83 8.66 5.46 -1.89
CA ASP A 83 8.09 4.84 -3.09
C ASP A 83 7.80 5.84 -4.24
N PRO A 84 8.45 5.70 -5.42
CA PRO A 84 8.26 6.60 -6.55
C PRO A 84 6.83 6.58 -7.10
N ARG A 85 6.07 5.50 -6.89
CA ARG A 85 4.67 5.40 -7.33
C ARG A 85 3.78 6.43 -6.66
N LYS A 86 4.19 7.05 -5.55
CA LYS A 86 3.47 8.17 -4.92
C LYS A 86 3.14 9.30 -5.91
N SER A 87 4.03 9.56 -6.86
CA SER A 87 3.90 10.62 -7.88
C SER A 87 3.53 10.12 -9.28
N ILE A 88 3.39 8.80 -9.48
CA ILE A 88 3.09 8.22 -10.82
C ILE A 88 1.61 7.84 -10.90
N CYS A 89 0.93 8.26 -11.96
CA CYS A 89 -0.50 8.03 -12.16
C CYS A 89 -0.75 6.74 -12.95
N ALA A 90 -1.57 5.83 -12.40
CA ALA A 90 -1.99 4.63 -13.11
C ALA A 90 -3.03 4.96 -14.20
N GLY A 91 -2.67 4.83 -15.48
CA GLY A 91 -3.60 4.66 -16.61
C GLY A 91 -4.39 5.88 -17.10
N VAL A 92 -4.40 7.02 -16.40
CA VAL A 92 -5.09 8.24 -16.85
C VAL A 92 -4.06 9.36 -16.78
N GLY A 93 -3.90 10.11 -17.88
CA GLY A 93 -2.92 11.20 -17.96
C GLY A 93 -2.95 12.15 -16.76
N VAL A 94 -1.87 12.92 -16.58
CA VAL A 94 -1.55 13.70 -15.37
C VAL A 94 -2.74 14.52 -14.80
N GLU A 95 -3.61 15.06 -15.65
CA GLU A 95 -4.81 15.81 -15.22
C GLU A 95 -5.89 14.96 -14.55
N GLY A 96 -6.15 13.74 -15.04
CA GLY A 96 -7.13 12.83 -14.44
C GLY A 96 -6.70 12.37 -13.05
N CYS A 97 -5.40 12.37 -12.80
CA CYS A 97 -4.77 12.02 -11.54
C CYS A 97 -4.88 13.15 -10.50
N ARG A 98 -4.54 14.39 -10.87
CA ARG A 98 -4.71 15.58 -10.01
C ARG A 98 -6.15 15.77 -9.53
N ARG A 99 -7.13 15.56 -10.43
CA ARG A 99 -8.56 15.64 -10.07
C ARG A 99 -9.01 14.59 -9.04
N ARG A 100 -8.23 13.53 -8.82
CA ARG A 100 -8.50 12.43 -7.88
C ARG A 100 -7.56 12.42 -6.69
N GLU A 101 -6.76 13.46 -6.46
CA GLU A 101 -6.01 13.59 -5.21
C GLU A 101 -7.00 13.73 -4.05
N ILE A 102 -7.35 12.59 -3.46
CA ILE A 102 -8.17 12.51 -2.25
C ILE A 102 -7.21 12.67 -1.06
N HIS A 103 -6.58 13.84 -0.98
CA HIS A 103 -5.68 14.13 0.12
C HIS A 103 -6.47 14.28 1.42
N GLY A 104 -6.10 13.53 2.45
CA GLY A 104 -6.70 13.64 3.78
C GLY A 104 -8.12 13.09 3.94
N ARG A 105 -8.63 12.27 3.01
CA ARG A 105 -9.89 11.53 3.23
C ARG A 105 -9.68 10.03 3.14
N ARG A 106 -10.34 9.29 4.01
CA ARG A 106 -10.55 7.85 3.85
C ARG A 106 -11.42 7.62 2.60
N VAL A 107 -10.99 6.70 1.75
CA VAL A 107 -11.71 6.34 0.52
C VAL A 107 -12.21 4.92 0.66
N ASP A 108 -13.51 4.76 0.86
CA ASP A 108 -14.13 3.44 0.91
C ASP A 108 -14.32 2.86 -0.49
N GLY A 109 -14.28 1.54 -0.61
CA GLY A 109 -14.53 0.81 -1.86
C GLY A 109 -13.36 0.83 -2.84
N ASN A 110 -12.11 0.89 -2.37
CA ASN A 110 -10.94 0.68 -3.21
C ASN A 110 -10.52 -0.81 -3.22
N ARG A 111 -9.49 -1.14 -4.03
CA ARG A 111 -9.02 -2.52 -4.22
C ARG A 111 -8.48 -3.12 -2.91
N VAL A 112 -7.97 -2.30 -2.00
CA VAL A 112 -7.41 -2.73 -0.72
C VAL A 112 -8.43 -2.79 0.40
N THR A 113 -9.37 -1.85 0.55
CA THR A 113 -10.44 -1.97 1.54
C THR A 113 -11.27 -3.24 1.30
N THR A 114 -11.52 -3.57 0.03
CA THR A 114 -12.18 -4.83 -0.35
C THR A 114 -11.33 -6.05 0.00
N SER A 115 -10.00 -5.95 -0.12
CA SER A 115 -9.08 -7.02 0.24
C SER A 115 -8.96 -7.19 1.76
N TYR A 116 -8.91 -6.10 2.52
CA TYR A 116 -8.83 -6.07 3.97
C TYR A 116 -10.08 -6.70 4.60
N ALA A 117 -11.26 -6.23 4.22
CA ALA A 117 -12.52 -6.78 4.74
C ALA A 117 -12.60 -8.30 4.47
N LYS A 118 -12.29 -8.72 3.23
CA LYS A 118 -12.22 -10.14 2.89
C LYS A 118 -11.16 -10.92 3.66
N LEU A 119 -10.02 -10.32 4.02
CA LEU A 119 -9.01 -11.00 4.81
C LEU A 119 -9.46 -11.16 6.26
N ILE A 120 -9.96 -10.08 6.86
CA ILE A 120 -10.41 -10.07 8.26
C ILE A 120 -11.63 -10.99 8.47
N ASP A 121 -12.59 -11.00 7.54
CA ASP A 121 -13.81 -11.81 7.68
C ASP A 121 -13.58 -13.33 7.52
N ASN A 122 -12.41 -13.75 7.04
CA ASN A 122 -12.08 -15.16 6.75
C ASN A 122 -11.10 -15.78 7.76
N PHE A 123 -10.69 -15.07 8.81
CA PHE A 123 -9.81 -15.54 9.89
C PHE A 123 -10.40 -15.21 11.26
#